data_AF-A0A966TYN9-F1
#
_entry.id   AF-A0A966TYN9-F1
#
_cell.length_a   1.000
_cell.length_b   1.000
_cell.length_c   1.000
_cell.angle_alpha   90.00
_cell.angle_beta   90.00
_cell.angle_gamma   90.00
#
_symmetry.space_group_name_H-M   'P 1'
#
loop_
_entity.id
_entity.type
_entity.pdbx_description
1 polymer ?
#
loop_
_entity_poly.entity_id
_entity_poly.type
_entity_poly.pdbx_seq_one_letter_code
_entity_poly.pdbx_strand_id
1 'polypeptide(L)'
;MLDVEDSVPADRKSEARAALADAVPTARAGGADVLVRVNRPPALAIRDIEAAVAAGADGILLTKVLGPDHVRLVAEMLAAAPHPMRMIPMIESAGGFQNLAAIARAAPCVAGLLIGAEDLAAELGAASDDEIIVMCKRQMVLAAVAAGVAPFGTLGTVA
;
A
#
# COMPACT_ATOMS: atom_id res chain seq x y z
N MET A 1 -9.84 2.63 3.81
CA MET A 1 -9.20 1.84 2.73
C MET A 1 -10.18 0.79 2.21
N LEU A 2 -10.26 0.60 0.89
CA LEU A 2 -10.99 -0.49 0.24
C LEU A 2 -10.02 -1.59 -0.17
N ASP A 3 -10.45 -2.84 -0.11
CA ASP A 3 -9.57 -4.00 -0.36
C ASP A 3 -10.02 -4.83 -1.55
N VAL A 4 -9.11 -5.04 -2.50
CA VAL A 4 -9.27 -6.04 -3.56
C VAL A 4 -8.23 -7.16 -3.46
N GLU A 5 -7.37 -7.13 -2.43
CA GLU A 5 -6.32 -8.11 -2.17
C GLU A 5 -6.79 -9.20 -1.19
N ASP A 6 -6.13 -9.41 -0.05
CA ASP A 6 -6.23 -10.70 0.67
C ASP A 6 -7.62 -10.98 1.26
N SER A 7 -8.49 -9.98 1.44
CA SER A 7 -9.88 -10.20 1.87
C SER A 7 -10.80 -10.67 0.73
N VAL A 8 -10.31 -10.74 -0.51
CA VAL A 8 -11.08 -11.12 -1.69
C VAL A 8 -10.56 -12.44 -2.26
N PRO A 9 -11.41 -13.48 -2.36
CA PRO A 9 -11.07 -14.74 -3.02
C PRO A 9 -10.63 -14.54 -4.47
N ALA A 10 -9.75 -15.42 -4.97
CA ALA A 10 -9.15 -15.30 -6.30
C ALA A 10 -10.17 -15.23 -7.45
N ASP A 11 -11.25 -16.00 -7.36
CA ASP A 11 -12.36 -16.05 -8.31
C ASP A 11 -13.27 -14.81 -8.26
N ARG A 12 -13.22 -14.03 -7.17
CA ARG A 12 -14.02 -12.82 -6.96
C ARG A 12 -13.29 -11.51 -7.23
N LYS A 13 -12.00 -11.55 -7.60
CA LYS A 13 -11.19 -10.36 -7.88
C LYS A 13 -11.80 -9.43 -8.93
N SER A 14 -12.40 -9.99 -9.97
CA SER A 14 -13.03 -9.20 -11.04
C SER A 14 -14.30 -8.50 -10.57
N GLU A 15 -15.11 -9.18 -9.74
CA GLU A 15 -16.30 -8.60 -9.10
C GLU A 15 -15.91 -7.46 -8.14
N ALA A 16 -14.89 -7.70 -7.30
CA ALA A 16 -14.40 -6.69 -6.36
C ALA A 16 -13.87 -5.43 -7.06
N ARG A 17 -13.13 -5.59 -8.17
CA ARG A 17 -12.70 -4.46 -9.01
C ARG A 17 -13.88 -3.68 -9.58
N ALA A 18 -14.91 -4.36 -10.09
CA ALA A 18 -16.10 -3.71 -10.63
C ALA A 18 -16.86 -2.92 -9.56
N ALA A 19 -16.94 -3.45 -8.33
CA ALA A 19 -17.61 -2.81 -7.21
C ALA A 19 -16.95 -1.49 -6.74
N LEU A 20 -15.69 -1.23 -7.12
CA LEU A 20 -14.99 0.02 -6.77
C LEU A 20 -15.71 1.26 -7.30
N ALA A 21 -16.37 1.17 -8.45
CA ALA A 21 -17.09 2.28 -9.07
C ALA A 21 -18.16 2.89 -8.15
N ASP A 22 -18.80 2.07 -7.32
CA ASP A 22 -19.82 2.50 -6.34
C ASP A 22 -19.21 2.68 -4.95
N ALA A 23 -18.24 1.84 -4.58
CA ALA A 23 -17.65 1.84 -3.25
C ALA A 23 -16.77 3.07 -2.98
N VAL A 24 -16.01 3.55 -3.98
CA VAL A 24 -15.12 4.71 -3.81
C VAL A 24 -15.92 5.99 -3.54
N PRO A 25 -16.93 6.37 -4.34
CA PRO A 25 -17.78 7.53 -4.03
C PRO A 25 -18.46 7.42 -2.66
N THR A 26 -18.94 6.22 -2.32
CA THR A 26 -19.61 5.97 -1.04
C THR A 26 -18.66 6.17 0.15
N ALA A 27 -17.45 5.62 0.08
CA ALA A 27 -16.44 5.81 1.11
C ALA A 27 -16.01 7.28 1.23
N ARG A 28 -15.87 7.97 0.09
CA ARG A 28 -15.51 9.39 0.02
C ARG A 28 -16.57 10.30 0.65
N ALA A 29 -17.83 9.90 0.73
CA ALA A 29 -18.90 10.70 1.32
C ALA A 29 -18.63 11.10 2.78
N GLY A 30 -17.77 10.36 3.49
CA GLY A 30 -17.28 10.71 4.83
C GLY A 30 -16.22 11.81 4.87
N GLY A 31 -15.75 12.31 3.73
CA GLY A 31 -14.73 13.36 3.61
C GLY A 31 -13.29 12.89 3.74
N ALA A 32 -13.06 11.58 3.86
CA ALA A 32 -11.72 10.99 3.95
C ALA A 32 -11.16 10.63 2.56
N ASP A 33 -9.83 10.61 2.45
CA ASP A 33 -9.13 10.07 1.29
C ASP A 33 -9.42 8.56 1.16
N VAL A 34 -9.67 8.11 -0.07
CA VAL A 34 -9.99 6.71 -0.37
C VAL A 34 -8.80 6.05 -1.07
N LEU A 35 -8.13 5.14 -0.35
CA LEU A 35 -7.12 4.26 -0.92
C LEU A 35 -7.68 2.88 -1.24
N VAL A 36 -7.20 2.28 -2.33
CA VAL A 36 -7.47 0.88 -2.69
C VAL A 36 -6.22 0.03 -2.45
N ARG A 37 -6.33 -1.05 -1.67
CA ARG A 37 -5.27 -2.04 -1.49
C ARG A 37 -5.23 -2.96 -2.70
N VAL A 38 -4.13 -2.93 -3.44
CA VAL A 38 -3.97 -3.61 -4.74
C VAL A 38 -3.17 -4.89 -4.61
N ASN A 39 -3.40 -5.85 -5.51
CA ASN A 39 -2.74 -7.15 -5.46
C ASN A 39 -1.30 -7.13 -5.99
N ARG A 40 -0.63 -8.26 -5.74
CA ARG A 40 0.46 -8.82 -6.54
C ARG A 40 0.02 -10.19 -7.08
N PRO A 41 0.55 -10.70 -8.21
CA PRO A 41 1.65 -10.20 -9.05
C PRO A 41 1.21 -9.08 -10.03
N PRO A 42 2.10 -8.54 -10.89
CA PRO A 42 1.78 -7.44 -11.81
C PRO A 42 0.50 -7.63 -12.66
N ALA A 43 0.20 -8.86 -13.09
CA ALA A 43 -1.01 -9.16 -13.87
C ALA A 43 -2.32 -8.82 -13.13
N LEU A 44 -2.34 -8.89 -11.80
CA LEU A 44 -3.46 -8.43 -10.98
C LEU A 44 -3.32 -6.95 -10.64
N ALA A 45 -2.12 -6.54 -10.19
CA ALA A 45 -1.83 -5.17 -9.79
C ALA A 45 -2.25 -4.14 -10.85
N ILE A 46 -1.96 -4.39 -12.12
CA ILE A 46 -2.30 -3.50 -13.23
C ILE A 46 -3.81 -3.28 -13.30
N ARG A 47 -4.59 -4.36 -13.27
CA ARG A 47 -6.06 -4.29 -13.35
C ARG A 47 -6.66 -3.61 -12.12
N ASP A 48 -6.06 -3.81 -10.95
CA ASP A 48 -6.54 -3.19 -9.72
C ASP A 48 -6.25 -1.68 -9.71
N ILE A 49 -5.06 -1.27 -10.16
CA ILE A 49 -4.68 0.14 -10.31
C ILE A 49 -5.60 0.82 -11.32
N GLU A 50 -5.83 0.21 -12.49
CA GLU A 50 -6.76 0.73 -13.50
C GLU A 50 -8.17 0.91 -12.93
N ALA A 51 -8.69 -0.09 -12.21
CA ALA A 51 -10.00 -0.02 -11.59
C ALA A 51 -10.08 1.06 -10.49
N ALA A 52 -9.03 1.19 -9.66
CA ALA A 52 -8.95 2.22 -8.63
C ALA A 52 -8.92 3.63 -9.23
N VAL A 53 -8.13 3.84 -10.29
CA VAL A 53 -8.06 5.12 -11.02
C VAL A 53 -9.41 5.46 -11.65
N ALA A 54 -10.04 4.48 -12.32
CA ALA A 54 -11.34 4.66 -12.97
C ALA A 54 -12.47 4.98 -11.96
N ALA A 55 -12.42 4.37 -10.78
CA ALA A 55 -13.34 4.65 -9.68
C ALA A 55 -13.07 6.00 -8.99
N GLY A 56 -11.98 6.68 -9.33
CA GLY A 56 -11.59 7.96 -8.75
C GLY A 56 -11.08 7.83 -7.32
N ALA A 57 -10.29 6.79 -7.02
CA ALA A 57 -9.57 6.70 -5.74
C ALA A 57 -8.52 7.83 -5.63
N ASP A 58 -8.14 8.20 -4.40
CA ASP A 58 -7.08 9.20 -4.15
C ASP A 58 -5.68 8.56 -4.16
N GLY A 59 -5.62 7.23 -4.04
CA GLY A 59 -4.37 6.50 -4.08
C GLY A 59 -4.51 5.00 -3.94
N ILE A 60 -3.37 4.33 -3.84
CA ILE A 60 -3.27 2.90 -3.61
C ILE A 60 -2.44 2.58 -2.37
N LEU A 61 -2.78 1.47 -1.71
CA LEU A 61 -1.86 0.76 -0.82
C LEU A 61 -1.22 -0.36 -1.64
N LEU A 62 0.07 -0.22 -1.96
CA LEU A 62 0.82 -1.18 -2.77
C LEU A 62 1.37 -2.29 -1.87
N THR A 63 0.89 -3.52 -2.05
CA THR A 63 1.34 -4.66 -1.24
C THR A 63 2.61 -5.31 -1.80
N LYS A 64 3.26 -6.07 -0.92
CA LYS A 64 4.40 -6.97 -1.15
C LYS A 64 5.50 -6.29 -1.94
N VAL A 65 5.88 -5.10 -1.47
CA VAL A 65 6.86 -4.21 -2.12
C VAL A 65 8.23 -4.86 -2.11
N LEU A 66 8.81 -5.05 -3.31
CA LEU A 66 10.13 -5.66 -3.47
C LEU A 66 11.29 -4.70 -3.19
N GLY A 67 11.10 -3.40 -3.41
CA GLY A 67 12.19 -2.42 -3.40
C GLY A 67 11.83 -1.12 -4.12
N PRO A 68 12.76 -0.16 -4.19
CA PRO A 68 12.50 1.17 -4.76
C PRO A 68 12.17 1.13 -6.26
N ASP A 69 12.75 0.22 -7.04
CA ASP A 69 12.45 0.12 -8.47
C ASP A 69 11.03 -0.38 -8.75
N HIS A 70 10.51 -1.27 -7.90
CA HIS A 70 9.11 -1.68 -7.96
C HIS A 70 8.18 -0.48 -7.72
N VAL A 71 8.53 0.37 -6.76
CA VAL A 71 7.77 1.59 -6.44
C VAL A 71 7.83 2.60 -7.60
N ARG A 72 9.00 2.78 -8.23
CA ARG A 72 9.15 3.64 -9.42
C ARG A 72 8.29 3.17 -10.59
N LEU A 73 8.30 1.87 -10.87
CA LEU A 73 7.48 1.29 -11.94
C LEU A 73 5.98 1.55 -11.71
N VAL A 74 5.50 1.33 -10.48
CA VAL A 74 4.10 1.61 -10.14
C VAL A 74 3.81 3.12 -10.20
N ALA A 75 4.76 3.97 -9.81
CA ALA A 75 4.60 5.42 -9.90
C ALA A 75 4.43 5.91 -11.35
N GLU A 76 5.11 5.29 -12.32
CA GLU A 76 4.90 5.60 -13.75
C GLU A 76 3.47 5.29 -14.20
N MET A 77 2.89 4.19 -13.72
CA MET A 77 1.49 3.85 -14.01
C MET A 77 0.53 4.86 -13.38
N LEU A 78 0.78 5.27 -12.14
CA LEU A 78 -0.04 6.27 -11.45
C LEU A 78 0.08 7.66 -12.09
N ALA A 79 1.22 8.00 -12.69
CA ALA A 79 1.42 9.26 -13.40
C ALA A 79 0.56 9.37 -14.68
N ALA A 80 0.09 8.25 -15.23
CA ALA A 80 -0.82 8.22 -16.38
C ALA A 80 -2.30 8.42 -15.99
N ALA A 81 -2.62 8.48 -14.69
CA ALA A 81 -3.97 8.75 -14.22
C ALA A 81 -4.43 10.17 -14.61
N PRO A 82 -5.73 10.38 -14.92
CA PRO A 82 -6.26 11.69 -15.27
C PRO A 82 -6.35 12.66 -14.07
N HIS A 83 -6.03 12.20 -12.87
CA HIS A 83 -6.03 12.94 -11.61
C HIS A 83 -4.85 12.51 -10.73
N PRO A 84 -4.42 13.35 -9.77
CA PRO A 84 -3.29 13.01 -8.91
C PRO A 84 -3.56 11.79 -8.02
N MET A 85 -2.70 10.78 -8.12
CA MET A 85 -2.75 9.57 -7.29
C MET A 85 -1.60 9.54 -6.28
N ARG A 86 -1.89 9.05 -5.07
CA ARG A 86 -0.91 8.75 -4.03
C ARG A 86 -0.65 7.26 -3.90
N MET A 87 0.48 6.92 -3.28
CA MET A 87 0.86 5.54 -3.00
C MET A 87 1.39 5.42 -1.58
N ILE A 88 0.95 4.39 -0.88
CA ILE A 88 1.54 3.92 0.37
C ILE A 88 2.16 2.55 0.07
N PRO A 89 3.49 2.43 0.01
CA PRO A 89 4.15 1.13 -0.05
C PRO A 89 4.00 0.37 1.27
N MET A 90 3.51 -0.87 1.20
CA MET A 90 3.44 -1.79 2.33
C MET A 90 4.66 -2.73 2.32
N ILE A 91 5.38 -2.73 3.43
CA ILE A 91 6.62 -3.47 3.63
C ILE A 91 6.30 -4.76 4.37
N GLU A 92 6.43 -5.87 3.66
CA GLU A 92 5.98 -7.21 4.07
C GLU A 92 7.09 -8.25 3.97
N SER A 93 8.31 -7.84 3.61
CA SER A 93 9.45 -8.75 3.47
C SER A 93 10.71 -8.19 4.11
N ALA A 94 11.64 -9.07 4.48
CA ALA A 94 12.93 -8.68 5.02
C ALA A 94 13.73 -7.87 3.98
N GLY A 95 13.68 -8.26 2.71
CA GLY A 95 14.31 -7.52 1.61
C GLY A 95 13.72 -6.12 1.41
N GLY A 96 12.39 -5.99 1.46
CA GLY A 96 11.71 -4.69 1.44
C GLY A 96 12.10 -3.83 2.64
N PHE A 97 12.22 -4.43 3.82
CA PHE A 97 12.61 -3.74 5.06
C PHE A 97 14.01 -3.12 4.97
N GLN A 98 15.00 -3.84 4.43
CA GLN A 98 16.35 -3.30 4.23
C GLN A 98 16.38 -2.09 3.26
N ASN A 99 15.33 -1.91 2.46
CA ASN A 99 15.21 -0.83 1.49
C ASN A 99 14.27 0.31 1.93
N LEU A 100 13.80 0.33 3.18
CA LEU A 100 12.81 1.30 3.71
C LEU A 100 13.08 2.74 3.25
N ALA A 101 14.30 3.22 3.48
CA ALA A 101 14.68 4.60 3.22
C ALA A 101 14.72 4.93 1.72
N ALA A 102 15.06 3.95 0.87
CA ALA A 102 15.05 4.09 -0.58
C ALA A 102 13.63 4.04 -1.14
N ILE A 103 12.79 3.15 -0.60
CA ILE A 103 11.36 3.03 -0.93
C ILE A 103 10.62 4.32 -0.60
N ALA A 104 10.84 4.88 0.59
CA ALA A 104 10.19 6.12 1.05
C ALA A 104 10.42 7.32 0.11
N ARG A 105 11.57 7.35 -0.58
CA ARG A 105 11.99 8.43 -1.49
C ARG A 105 11.91 8.05 -2.96
N ALA A 106 11.35 6.88 -3.28
CA ALA A 106 11.43 6.32 -4.62
C ALA A 106 10.67 7.16 -5.67
N ALA A 107 9.56 7.80 -5.28
CA ALA A 107 8.75 8.62 -6.17
C ALA A 107 7.97 9.74 -5.42
N PRO A 108 7.66 10.88 -6.06
CA PRO A 108 6.90 11.97 -5.44
C PRO A 108 5.46 11.62 -5.00
N CYS A 109 4.87 10.58 -5.58
CA CYS A 109 3.54 10.11 -5.22
C CYS A 109 3.52 9.24 -3.95
N VAL A 110 4.69 8.85 -3.41
CA VAL A 110 4.78 8.16 -2.13
C VAL A 110 4.34 9.11 -1.02
N ALA A 111 3.21 8.80 -0.38
CA ALA A 111 2.61 9.62 0.67
C ALA A 111 2.88 9.08 2.08
N GLY A 112 3.30 7.82 2.18
CA GLY A 112 3.63 7.21 3.46
C GLY A 112 4.20 5.81 3.34
N LEU A 113 4.44 5.17 4.47
CA LEU A 113 4.88 3.78 4.57
C LEU A 113 4.00 3.01 5.55
N LEU A 114 3.85 1.71 5.32
CA LEU A 114 3.15 0.80 6.23
C LEU A 114 3.96 -0.49 6.40
N ILE A 115 4.01 -1.06 7.62
CA ILE A 115 4.50 -2.43 7.84
C ILE A 115 3.31 -3.38 7.76
N GLY A 116 3.35 -4.33 6.83
CA GLY A 116 2.44 -5.48 6.84
C GLY A 116 2.96 -6.51 7.84
N ALA A 117 2.44 -6.44 9.06
CA ALA A 117 2.99 -7.17 10.21
C ALA A 117 2.90 -8.69 10.08
N GLU A 118 1.79 -9.20 9.54
CA GLU A 118 1.54 -10.64 9.40
C GLU A 118 2.54 -11.28 8.42
N ASP A 119 2.62 -10.76 7.20
CA ASP A 119 3.52 -11.29 6.17
C ASP A 119 5.00 -11.16 6.56
N LEU A 120 5.39 -10.01 7.14
CA LEU A 120 6.76 -9.81 7.60
C LEU A 120 7.12 -10.76 8.75
N ALA A 121 6.20 -10.99 9.70
CA ALA A 121 6.41 -11.94 10.79
C ALA A 121 6.55 -13.37 10.28
N ALA A 122 5.69 -13.76 9.33
CA ALA A 122 5.76 -15.07 8.69
C ALA A 122 7.12 -15.30 8.01
N GLU A 123 7.65 -14.29 7.29
CA GLU A 123 8.96 -14.38 6.63
C GLU A 123 10.11 -14.45 7.65
N LEU A 124 10.02 -13.72 8.75
CA LEU A 124 11.04 -13.70 9.80
C LEU A 124 10.96 -14.89 10.76
N GLY A 125 9.94 -15.74 10.66
CA GLY A 125 9.70 -16.84 11.60
C GLY A 125 9.32 -16.37 13.00
N ALA A 126 8.61 -15.25 13.10
CA ALA A 126 8.18 -14.61 14.34
C ALA A 126 6.65 -14.51 14.45
N ALA A 127 6.14 -14.14 15.62
CA ALA A 127 4.73 -13.75 15.78
C ALA A 127 4.50 -12.30 15.31
N SER A 128 3.29 -11.94 14.91
CA SER A 128 2.99 -10.59 14.40
C SER A 128 3.01 -9.49 15.48
N ASP A 129 2.97 -9.89 16.75
CA ASP A 129 3.15 -9.04 17.93
C ASP A 129 4.55 -9.17 18.58
N ASP A 130 5.45 -9.93 17.97
CA ASP A 130 6.82 -10.11 18.44
C ASP A 130 7.59 -8.78 18.48
N GLU A 131 8.53 -8.67 19.40
CA GLU A 131 9.38 -7.49 19.58
C GLU A 131 10.14 -7.13 18.30
N ILE A 132 10.49 -8.11 17.45
CA ILE A 132 11.12 -7.86 16.16
C ILE A 132 10.21 -7.03 15.23
N ILE A 133 8.90 -7.28 15.22
CA ILE A 133 7.94 -6.54 14.41
C ILE A 133 7.70 -5.15 14.97
N VAL A 134 7.66 -5.02 16.31
CA VAL A 134 7.61 -3.71 16.97
C VAL A 134 8.84 -2.88 16.61
N MET A 135 10.03 -3.48 16.59
CA MET A 135 11.27 -2.85 16.14
C MET A 135 11.16 -2.41 14.67
N CYS A 136 10.67 -3.27 13.79
CA CYS A 136 10.45 -2.93 12.38
C CYS A 136 9.51 -1.74 12.21
N LYS A 137 8.40 -1.70 12.95
CA LYS A 137 7.47 -0.56 12.95
C LYS A 137 8.16 0.74 13.40
N ARG A 138 8.94 0.70 14.48
CA ARG A 138 9.69 1.87 14.97
C ARG A 138 10.72 2.38 13.95
N GLN A 139 11.46 1.49 13.30
CA GLN A 139 12.40 1.88 12.25
C GLN A 139 11.70 2.46 11.02
N MET A 140 10.54 1.90 10.64
CA MET A 140 9.71 2.46 9.57
C MET A 140 9.25 3.88 9.90
N VAL A 141 8.85 4.17 11.15
CA VAL A 141 8.52 5.55 11.57
C VAL A 141 9.67 6.51 11.31
N LEU A 142 10.89 6.14 11.74
CA LEU A 142 12.07 6.95 11.53
C LEU A 142 12.36 7.17 10.03
N ALA A 143 12.25 6.12 9.21
CA ALA A 143 12.47 6.20 7.77
C ALA A 143 11.43 7.08 7.08
N ALA A 144 10.15 6.95 7.44
CA ALA A 144 9.05 7.75 6.89
C ALA A 144 9.22 9.24 7.22
N VAL A 145 9.43 9.57 8.50
CA VAL A 145 9.64 10.95 8.95
C VAL A 145 10.88 11.56 8.29
N ALA A 146 11.99 10.81 8.20
CA ALA A 146 13.22 11.28 7.54
C ALA A 146 13.05 11.50 6.03
N ALA A 147 12.06 10.86 5.40
CA ALA A 147 11.71 11.08 4.00
C ALA A 147 10.60 12.14 3.81
N GLY A 148 10.03 12.67 4.90
CA GLY A 148 8.93 13.63 4.85
C GLY A 148 7.58 13.02 4.45
N VAL A 149 7.39 11.71 4.68
CA VAL A 149 6.15 10.98 4.37
C VAL A 149 5.50 10.43 5.65
N ALA A 150 4.21 10.11 5.59
CA ALA A 150 3.45 9.68 6.77
C ALA A 150 3.77 8.23 7.17
N PRO A 151 4.02 7.94 8.46
CA PRO A 151 4.07 6.57 8.95
C PRO A 151 2.65 6.07 9.29
N PHE A 152 2.19 5.03 8.60
CA PHE A 152 0.89 4.39 8.83
C PHE A 152 1.01 3.13 9.68
N GLY A 153 -0.07 2.74 10.38
CA GLY A 153 -0.13 1.50 11.17
C GLY A 153 0.81 1.48 12.39
N THR A 154 1.11 2.66 12.92
CA THR A 154 1.95 2.81 14.13
C THR A 154 1.13 2.59 15.41
N LEU A 155 1.81 2.40 16.54
CA LEU A 155 1.20 2.30 17.86
C LEU A 155 0.50 3.63 18.21
N GLY A 156 -0.78 3.75 17.88
CA GLY A 156 -1.61 4.93 18.17
C GLY A 156 -2.38 5.52 17.00
N THR A 157 -2.09 5.10 15.75
CA THR A 157 -2.83 5.56 14.57
C THR A 157 -3.67 4.42 14.02
N VAL A 158 -4.99 4.55 14.09
CA VAL A 158 -5.93 3.69 13.37
C VAL A 158 -5.87 4.08 11.88
N ALA A 159 -5.86 3.07 11.01
CA ALA A 159 -5.98 3.24 9.57
C ALA A 159 -7.36 3.79 9.16
#